data_AF-A0A656Z6W5-F1
#
_entry.id   AF-A0A656Z6W5-F1
#
_cell.length_a   1.000
_cell.length_b   1.000
_cell.length_c   1.000
_cell.angle_alpha   90.00
_cell.angle_beta   90.00
_cell.angle_gamma   90.00
#
_symmetry.space_group_name_H-M   'P 1'
#
loop_
_entity.id
_entity.type
_entity.pdbx_description
1 polymer ?
#
loop_
_entity_poly.entity_id
_entity_poly.type
_entity_poly.pdbx_seq_one_letter_code
_entity_poly.pdbx_strand_id
1 'polypeptide(L)'
;FVFVEDAAASGGYMIALAGDEIIADPSSIVGSIGVVSASFGFPELLKKIGVERRVYTAGQNKSTLDPFQPEKEADIERLKSLQLEIHQTFIDMVKERRGSKLADDESLFTGLFWTGIKGKELGLIDGLGDMRSFLRKTYGDKVKLKLIEPKRGLLGRKAPGVEIALSGIDPAAIATNLGDGLLSVAEEKALWARYGL
;
A
#
# COMPACT_ATOMS: atom_id res chain seq x y z
N PHE A 1 16.33 2.42 10.92
CA PHE A 1 15.08 2.30 11.72
C PHE A 1 13.86 2.57 10.85
N VAL A 2 12.80 1.81 11.08
CA VAL A 2 11.43 2.03 10.57
C VAL A 2 10.49 2.07 11.77
N PHE A 3 9.55 3.01 11.77
CA PHE A 3 8.54 3.15 12.82
C PHE A 3 7.16 2.91 12.22
N VAL A 4 6.38 2.04 12.85
CA VAL A 4 5.02 1.67 12.43
C VAL A 4 4.07 2.13 13.54
N GLU A 5 3.37 3.24 13.31
CA GLU A 5 2.46 3.83 14.31
C GLU A 5 0.97 3.58 14.00
N ASP A 6 0.66 3.02 12.83
CA ASP A 6 -0.70 2.61 12.43
C ASP A 6 -0.67 1.21 11.78
N ALA A 7 -0.25 1.12 10.52
CA ALA A 7 -0.12 -0.16 9.83
C ALA A 7 1.09 -0.21 8.89
N ALA A 8 1.77 -1.35 8.90
CA ALA A 8 2.74 -1.76 7.89
C ALA A 8 2.51 -3.25 7.61
N ALA A 9 1.48 -3.53 6.82
CA ALA A 9 1.07 -4.87 6.38
C ALA A 9 1.25 -5.03 4.87
N SER A 10 1.45 -6.26 4.39
CA SER A 10 1.65 -6.61 2.98
C SER A 10 2.80 -5.79 2.38
N GLY A 11 2.57 -5.04 1.31
CA GLY A 11 3.58 -4.15 0.71
C GLY A 11 4.21 -3.15 1.69
N GLY A 12 3.45 -2.67 2.69
CA GLY A 12 4.00 -1.81 3.75
C GLY A 12 5.02 -2.54 4.62
N TYR A 13 4.77 -3.81 4.94
CA TYR A 13 5.73 -4.63 5.66
C TYR A 13 6.97 -4.92 4.81
N MET A 14 6.80 -5.17 3.51
CA MET A 14 7.90 -5.35 2.56
C MET A 14 8.85 -4.14 2.55
N ILE A 15 8.31 -2.92 2.59
CA ILE A 15 9.12 -1.70 2.71
C ILE A 15 9.79 -1.62 4.09
N ALA A 16 9.07 -1.98 5.16
CA ALA A 16 9.60 -1.93 6.52
C ALA A 16 10.85 -2.82 6.72
N LEU A 17 10.96 -3.93 5.97
CA LEU A 17 12.13 -4.82 5.98
C LEU A 17 13.43 -4.14 5.53
N ALA A 18 13.36 -3.01 4.82
CA ALA A 18 14.54 -2.23 4.44
C ALA A 18 15.22 -1.55 5.65
N GLY A 19 14.50 -1.35 6.75
CA GLY A 19 15.07 -0.82 7.99
C GLY A 19 15.99 -1.81 8.71
N ASP A 20 16.96 -1.27 9.46
CA ASP A 20 17.81 -2.08 10.36
C ASP A 20 17.02 -2.64 11.55
N GLU A 21 16.08 -1.85 12.04
CA GLU A 21 15.15 -2.18 13.12
C GLU A 21 13.76 -1.65 12.77
N ILE A 22 12.74 -2.44 13.10
CA ILE A 22 11.32 -2.13 12.95
C ILE A 22 10.75 -1.98 14.36
N ILE A 23 10.28 -0.78 14.69
CA ILE A 23 9.62 -0.47 15.96
C ILE A 23 8.15 -0.20 15.65
N ALA A 24 7.22 -0.81 16.39
CA ALA A 24 5.80 -0.61 16.18
C ALA A 24 5.05 -0.20 17.44
N ASP A 25 3.98 0.58 17.32
CA ASP A 25 3.04 0.75 18.42
C ASP A 25 2.42 -0.61 18.80
N PRO A 26 2.13 -0.90 20.08
CA PRO A 26 1.49 -2.14 20.49
C PRO A 26 0.21 -2.50 19.70
N SER A 27 -0.56 -1.51 19.29
CA SER A 27 -1.81 -1.66 18.55
C SER A 27 -1.65 -1.67 17.03
N SER A 28 -0.47 -1.32 16.51
CA SER A 28 -0.24 -1.28 15.06
C SER A 28 -0.38 -2.63 14.39
N ILE A 29 -0.75 -2.64 13.12
CA ILE A 29 -0.90 -3.87 12.34
C ILE A 29 0.35 -4.12 11.49
N VAL A 30 0.92 -5.32 11.61
CA VAL A 30 2.10 -5.78 10.86
C VAL A 30 1.88 -7.17 10.26
N GLY A 31 2.77 -7.57 9.35
CA GLY A 31 2.69 -8.87 8.67
C GLY A 31 1.85 -8.78 7.39
N SER A 32 0.82 -9.61 7.26
CA SER A 32 0.10 -9.85 6.01
C SER A 32 1.04 -10.24 4.87
N ILE A 33 1.92 -11.19 5.16
CA ILE A 33 2.88 -11.70 4.20
C ILE A 33 2.15 -12.67 3.29
N GLY A 34 1.73 -12.16 2.14
CA GLY A 34 0.93 -12.88 1.16
C GLY A 34 0.65 -12.01 -0.06
N VAL A 35 0.11 -12.63 -1.10
CA VAL A 35 -0.22 -11.98 -2.37
C VAL A 35 -1.65 -12.32 -2.73
N VAL A 36 -2.44 -11.28 -3.04
CA VAL A 36 -3.84 -11.44 -3.45
C VAL A 36 -4.10 -10.65 -4.72
N SER A 37 -4.95 -11.20 -5.57
CA SER A 37 -5.57 -10.51 -6.70
C SER A 37 -7.06 -10.80 -6.60
N ALA A 38 -7.88 -9.75 -6.56
CA ALA A 38 -9.31 -9.86 -6.41
C ALA A 38 -10.01 -9.01 -7.48
N SER A 39 -11.08 -9.55 -8.06
CA SER A 39 -11.93 -8.88 -9.02
C SER A 39 -13.34 -9.48 -8.95
N PHE A 40 -14.25 -8.95 -9.73
CA PHE A 40 -15.62 -9.44 -9.87
C PHE A 40 -15.85 -10.03 -11.27
N GLY A 41 -16.81 -10.94 -11.39
CA GLY A 41 -17.32 -11.41 -12.67
C GLY A 41 -18.75 -10.90 -12.90
N PHE A 42 -18.98 -10.27 -14.05
CA PHE A 42 -20.28 -9.72 -14.46
C PHE A 42 -20.92 -10.33 -15.74
N PRO A 43 -20.52 -11.50 -16.28
CA PRO A 43 -21.09 -11.99 -17.54
C PRO A 43 -22.62 -12.22 -17.45
N GLU A 44 -23.10 -12.74 -16.31
CA GLU A 44 -24.53 -12.98 -16.10
C GLU A 44 -25.34 -11.68 -15.93
N LEU A 45 -24.74 -10.65 -15.33
CA LEU A 45 -25.39 -9.34 -15.21
C LEU A 45 -25.59 -8.72 -16.59
N LEU A 46 -24.55 -8.71 -17.43
CA LEU A 46 -24.61 -8.17 -18.78
C LEU A 46 -25.68 -8.87 -19.62
N LYS A 47 -25.74 -10.21 -19.52
CA LYS A 47 -26.77 -11.03 -20.16
C LYS A 47 -28.18 -10.64 -19.69
N LYS A 48 -28.38 -10.42 -18.39
CA LYS A 48 -29.68 -10.05 -17.81
C LYS A 48 -30.18 -8.69 -18.28
N ILE A 49 -29.29 -7.72 -18.45
CA ILE A 49 -29.63 -6.35 -18.87
C ILE A 49 -29.55 -6.15 -20.39
N GLY A 50 -29.26 -7.21 -21.16
CA GLY A 50 -29.20 -7.15 -22.62
C GLY A 50 -28.00 -6.37 -23.17
N VAL A 51 -26.90 -6.26 -22.40
CA VAL A 51 -25.67 -5.59 -22.83
C VAL A 51 -24.68 -6.62 -23.38
N GLU A 52 -24.13 -6.35 -24.56
CA GLU A 52 -23.11 -7.18 -25.20
C GLU A 52 -21.72 -6.56 -25.04
N ARG A 53 -20.77 -7.33 -24.49
CA ARG A 53 -19.37 -6.92 -24.39
C ARG A 53 -18.59 -7.30 -25.65
N ARG A 54 -18.19 -6.30 -26.44
CA ARG A 54 -17.32 -6.48 -27.62
C ARG A 54 -15.90 -6.02 -27.33
N VAL A 55 -14.93 -6.91 -27.47
CA VAL A 55 -13.50 -6.64 -27.23
C VAL A 55 -12.70 -7.00 -28.47
N TYR A 56 -11.86 -6.09 -28.95
CA TYR A 56 -10.91 -6.34 -30.03
C TYR A 56 -9.51 -5.99 -29.50
N THR A 57 -8.60 -6.96 -29.52
CA THR A 57 -7.25 -6.79 -28.97
C THR A 57 -6.17 -7.15 -29.98
N ALA A 58 -5.01 -6.50 -29.87
CA ALA A 58 -3.78 -6.92 -30.52
C ALA A 58 -2.90 -7.64 -29.49
N GLY A 59 -2.62 -8.92 -29.71
CA GLY A 59 -1.90 -9.79 -28.77
C GLY A 59 -2.85 -10.67 -27.94
N GLN A 60 -2.46 -11.93 -27.74
CA GLN A 60 -3.34 -12.99 -27.24
C GLN A 60 -3.86 -12.78 -25.80
N ASN A 61 -3.12 -12.04 -24.96
CA ASN A 61 -3.39 -11.91 -23.52
C ASN A 61 -3.76 -10.47 -23.09
N LYS A 62 -4.13 -9.60 -24.04
CA LYS A 62 -4.47 -8.19 -23.75
C LYS A 62 -5.87 -7.97 -23.16
N SER A 63 -6.60 -9.05 -22.89
CA SER A 63 -7.89 -9.04 -22.18
C SER A 63 -7.97 -10.19 -21.16
N THR A 64 -6.82 -10.62 -20.63
CA THR A 64 -6.73 -11.63 -19.58
C THR A 64 -7.45 -11.13 -18.32
N LEU A 65 -8.25 -11.99 -17.69
CA LEU A 65 -9.04 -11.67 -16.49
C LEU A 65 -10.03 -10.49 -16.69
N ASP A 66 -10.58 -10.30 -17.89
CA ASP A 66 -11.64 -9.31 -18.13
C ASP A 66 -12.88 -9.67 -17.30
N PRO A 67 -13.33 -8.81 -16.36
CA PRO A 67 -14.45 -9.10 -15.46
C PRO A 67 -15.79 -9.25 -16.19
N PHE A 68 -15.88 -8.85 -17.46
CA PHE A 68 -17.07 -8.94 -18.29
C PHE A 68 -17.10 -10.18 -19.20
N GLN A 69 -16.11 -11.06 -19.10
CA GLN A 69 -16.02 -12.31 -19.82
C GLN A 69 -15.97 -13.49 -18.84
N PRO A 70 -16.34 -14.72 -19.28
CA PRO A 70 -16.04 -15.92 -18.51
C PRO A 70 -14.53 -16.07 -18.29
N GLU A 71 -14.14 -16.56 -17.12
CA GLU A 71 -12.74 -16.84 -16.83
C GLU A 71 -12.19 -17.93 -17.75
N LYS A 72 -10.90 -17.82 -18.09
CA LYS A 72 -10.16 -18.86 -18.82
C LYS A 72 -9.23 -19.58 -17.84
N GLU A 73 -9.24 -20.90 -17.86
CA GLU A 73 -8.39 -21.73 -16.98
C GLU A 73 -6.91 -21.37 -17.10
N ALA A 74 -6.41 -21.17 -18.33
CA ALA A 74 -5.04 -20.76 -18.57
C ALA A 74 -4.67 -19.39 -17.97
N ASP A 75 -5.61 -18.43 -17.94
CA ASP A 75 -5.40 -17.13 -17.31
C ASP A 75 -5.32 -17.27 -15.77
N ILE A 76 -6.16 -18.14 -15.18
CA ILE A 76 -6.14 -18.44 -13.74
C ILE A 76 -4.83 -19.13 -13.34
N GLU A 77 -4.41 -20.15 -14.09
CA GLU A 77 -3.16 -20.87 -13.82
C GLU A 77 -1.95 -19.94 -13.88
N ARG A 78 -1.90 -19.07 -14.90
CA ARG A 78 -0.86 -18.04 -15.02
C ARG A 78 -0.90 -17.04 -13.87
N LEU A 79 -2.08 -16.60 -13.43
CA LEU A 79 -2.19 -15.70 -12.28
C LEU A 79 -1.67 -16.37 -10.99
N LYS A 80 -2.05 -17.63 -10.76
CA LYS A 80 -1.62 -18.40 -9.59
C LYS A 80 -0.10 -18.59 -9.59
N SER A 81 0.51 -18.92 -10.73
CA SER A 81 1.97 -19.08 -10.80
C SER A 81 2.71 -17.78 -10.48
N LEU A 82 2.23 -16.64 -11.00
CA LEU A 82 2.77 -15.32 -10.68
C LEU A 82 2.61 -14.99 -9.18
N GLN A 83 1.45 -15.27 -8.59
CA GLN A 83 1.22 -15.06 -7.16
C GLN A 83 2.17 -15.90 -6.31
N LEU A 84 2.41 -17.16 -6.67
CA LEU A 84 3.36 -18.03 -5.99
C LEU A 84 4.79 -17.50 -6.09
N GLU A 85 5.22 -17.02 -7.26
CA GLU A 85 6.55 -16.44 -7.47
C GLU A 85 6.77 -15.19 -6.62
N ILE A 86 5.80 -14.27 -6.63
CA ILE A 86 5.86 -13.04 -5.82
C ILE A 86 5.83 -13.38 -4.32
N HIS A 87 4.99 -14.33 -3.93
CA HIS A 87 4.88 -14.75 -2.54
C HIS A 87 6.18 -15.36 -2.04
N GLN A 88 6.80 -16.26 -2.82
CA GLN A 88 8.09 -16.85 -2.48
C GLN A 88 9.18 -15.78 -2.34
N THR A 89 9.23 -14.82 -3.26
CA THR A 89 10.16 -13.68 -3.17
C THR A 89 9.96 -12.88 -1.88
N PHE A 90 8.71 -12.67 -1.47
CA PHE A 90 8.40 -11.97 -0.22
C PHE A 90 8.82 -12.79 1.01
N ILE A 91 8.55 -14.10 1.02
CA ILE A 91 9.00 -15.01 2.08
C ILE A 91 10.51 -14.95 2.23
N ASP A 92 11.24 -15.04 1.11
CA ASP A 92 12.70 -15.04 1.10
C ASP A 92 13.25 -13.72 1.65
N MET A 93 12.66 -12.58 1.27
CA MET A 93 13.02 -11.27 1.81
C MET A 93 12.78 -11.20 3.33
N VAL A 94 11.65 -11.71 3.83
CA VAL A 94 11.37 -11.72 5.27
C VAL A 94 12.38 -12.59 6.00
N LYS A 95 12.67 -13.80 5.50
CA LYS A 95 13.65 -14.72 6.08
C LYS A 95 15.05 -14.14 6.08
N GLU A 96 15.49 -13.51 5.00
CA GLU A 96 16.79 -12.86 4.89
C GLU A 96 16.93 -11.72 5.91
N ARG A 97 15.92 -10.84 6.00
CA ARG A 97 16.00 -9.61 6.79
C ARG A 97 15.73 -9.81 8.27
N ARG A 98 14.90 -10.80 8.63
CA ARG A 98 14.56 -11.09 10.03
C ARG A 98 15.43 -12.22 10.61
N GLY A 99 15.88 -13.17 9.78
CA GLY A 99 16.83 -14.22 10.15
C GLY A 99 16.39 -14.99 11.40
N SER A 100 17.32 -15.16 12.34
CA SER A 100 17.08 -15.88 13.61
C SER A 100 16.09 -15.17 14.56
N LYS A 101 15.60 -13.97 14.22
CA LYS A 101 14.58 -13.29 15.03
C LYS A 101 13.20 -13.91 14.82
N LEU A 102 12.94 -14.52 13.65
CA LEU A 102 11.64 -15.13 13.34
C LEU A 102 11.35 -16.31 14.25
N ALA A 103 10.13 -16.37 14.74
CA ALA A 103 9.62 -17.58 15.39
C ALA A 103 9.43 -18.71 14.37
N ASP A 104 9.52 -19.95 14.83
CA ASP A 104 9.12 -21.11 14.06
C ASP A 104 7.59 -21.26 14.15
N ASP A 105 6.88 -20.55 13.27
CA ASP A 105 5.41 -20.50 13.25
C ASP A 105 4.91 -20.62 11.80
N GLU A 106 4.12 -21.65 11.53
CA GLU A 106 3.56 -21.96 10.21
C GLU A 106 2.62 -20.86 9.68
N SER A 107 2.10 -20.00 10.56
CA SER A 107 1.16 -18.94 10.20
C SER A 107 1.82 -17.72 9.57
N LEU A 108 3.15 -17.55 9.68
CA LEU A 108 3.89 -16.35 9.27
C LEU A 108 3.69 -15.96 7.80
N PHE A 109 3.57 -16.96 6.93
CA PHE A 109 3.55 -16.77 5.47
C PHE A 109 2.19 -17.14 4.86
N THR A 110 1.12 -16.97 5.63
CA THR A 110 -0.25 -17.31 5.21
C THR A 110 -1.07 -16.10 4.76
N GLY A 111 -0.52 -14.89 4.88
CA GLY A 111 -1.25 -13.63 4.67
C GLY A 111 -1.96 -13.09 5.91
N LEU A 112 -1.88 -13.78 7.05
CA LEU A 112 -2.38 -13.27 8.33
C LEU A 112 -1.63 -12.01 8.78
N PHE A 113 -2.30 -11.18 9.56
CA PHE A 113 -1.74 -9.97 10.15
C PHE A 113 -1.85 -10.03 11.67
N TRP A 114 -0.99 -9.26 12.32
CA TRP A 114 -0.83 -9.28 13.77
C TRP A 114 -0.71 -7.87 14.33
N THR A 115 -1.07 -7.72 15.59
CA THR A 115 -0.75 -6.50 16.35
C THR A 115 0.76 -6.36 16.54
N GLY A 116 1.26 -5.18 16.85
CA GLY A 116 2.67 -4.96 17.15
C GLY A 116 3.17 -5.86 18.29
N ILE A 117 2.34 -6.09 19.32
CA ILE A 117 2.65 -7.02 20.41
C ILE A 117 2.95 -8.42 19.85
N LYS A 118 2.03 -8.99 19.08
CA LYS A 118 2.20 -10.33 18.54
C LYS A 118 3.28 -10.38 17.46
N GLY A 119 3.40 -9.34 16.67
CA GLY A 119 4.48 -9.16 15.69
C GLY A 119 5.85 -9.21 16.35
N LYS A 120 6.02 -8.69 17.57
CA LYS A 120 7.27 -8.78 18.31
C LYS A 120 7.56 -10.22 18.76
N GLU A 121 6.56 -10.93 19.28
CA GLU A 121 6.71 -12.34 19.68
C GLU A 121 7.09 -13.23 18.49
N LEU A 122 6.51 -12.96 17.33
CA LEU A 122 6.77 -13.68 16.08
C LEU A 122 8.08 -13.28 15.39
N GLY A 123 8.77 -12.25 15.92
CA GLY A 123 10.00 -11.74 15.33
C GLY A 123 9.81 -10.88 14.08
N LEU A 124 8.59 -10.46 13.77
CA LEU A 124 8.27 -9.57 12.66
C LEU A 124 8.72 -8.12 12.91
N ILE A 125 8.81 -7.71 14.18
CA ILE A 125 9.35 -6.41 14.58
C ILE A 125 10.39 -6.59 15.70
N ASP A 126 11.17 -5.55 15.96
CA ASP A 126 12.26 -5.57 16.94
C ASP A 126 11.84 -5.00 18.30
N GLY A 127 10.93 -4.03 18.30
CA GLY A 127 10.54 -3.32 19.51
C GLY A 127 9.16 -2.72 19.47
N LEU A 128 8.68 -2.36 20.65
CA LEU A 128 7.42 -1.65 20.84
C LEU A 128 7.68 -0.19 21.20
N GLY A 129 6.93 0.73 20.60
CA GLY A 129 6.95 2.16 20.91
C GLY A 129 6.70 3.06 19.71
N ASP A 130 6.73 4.36 19.96
CA ASP A 130 6.59 5.41 18.95
C ASP A 130 7.95 6.03 18.57
N MET A 131 7.99 6.69 17.41
CA MET A 131 9.20 7.29 16.88
C MET A 131 9.79 8.35 17.82
N ARG A 132 8.95 9.21 18.41
CA ARG A 132 9.43 10.35 19.21
C ARG A 132 10.05 9.86 20.52
N SER A 133 9.37 8.96 21.23
CA SER A 133 9.87 8.40 22.48
C SER A 133 11.12 7.57 22.26
N PHE A 134 11.14 6.73 21.21
CA PHE A 134 12.31 5.93 20.88
C PHE A 134 13.53 6.82 20.59
N LEU A 135 13.38 7.82 19.72
CA LEU A 135 14.51 8.67 19.34
C LEU A 135 15.01 9.56 20.49
N ARG A 136 14.11 10.06 21.36
CA ARG A 136 14.52 10.81 22.56
C ARG A 136 15.26 9.93 23.54
N LYS A 137 14.80 8.70 23.74
CA LYS A 137 15.48 7.73 24.61
C LYS A 137 16.87 7.37 24.08
N THR A 138 17.01 7.19 22.77
CA THR A 138 18.25 6.74 22.13
C THR A 138 19.26 7.89 21.92
N TYR A 139 18.80 9.08 21.56
CA TYR A 139 19.66 10.22 21.15
C TYR A 139 19.56 11.45 22.07
N GLY A 140 18.73 11.40 23.11
CA GLY A 140 18.51 12.46 24.09
C GLY A 140 17.36 13.42 23.75
N ASP A 141 16.91 14.17 24.76
CA ASP A 141 15.73 15.05 24.68
C ASP A 141 15.85 16.20 23.67
N LYS A 142 17.09 16.52 23.25
CA LYS A 142 17.39 17.58 22.29
C LYS A 142 17.27 17.14 20.84
N VAL A 143 16.91 15.88 20.56
CA VAL A 143 16.72 15.37 19.20
C VAL A 143 15.67 16.20 18.45
N LYS A 144 16.00 16.59 17.22
CA LYS A 144 15.11 17.37 16.35
C LYS A 144 14.80 16.58 15.09
N LEU A 145 13.53 16.19 14.95
CA LEU A 145 13.01 15.59 13.73
C LEU A 145 12.92 16.66 12.64
N LYS A 146 13.54 16.40 11.50
CA LYS A 146 13.43 17.23 10.30
C LYS A 146 12.64 16.47 9.25
N LEU A 147 11.52 17.03 8.82
CA LEU A 147 10.78 16.51 7.68
C LEU A 147 11.62 16.73 6.42
N ILE A 148 11.87 15.66 5.66
CA ILE A 148 12.51 15.75 4.35
C ILE A 148 11.41 15.92 3.32
N GLU A 149 11.28 17.15 2.83
CA GLU A 149 10.35 17.48 1.75
C GLU A 149 11.10 17.50 0.40
N PRO A 150 10.45 17.12 -0.71
CA PRO A 150 11.02 17.34 -2.03
C PRO A 150 11.32 18.83 -2.23
N LYS A 151 12.45 19.15 -2.87
CA LYS A 151 12.84 20.54 -3.14
C LYS A 151 11.76 21.21 -3.98
N ARG A 152 10.98 22.11 -3.38
CA ARG A 152 10.03 22.96 -4.11
C ARG A 152 10.80 23.97 -4.96
N GLY A 153 10.44 24.09 -6.24
CA GLY A 153 11.01 25.08 -7.16
C GLY A 153 10.65 26.53 -6.76
N LEU A 154 11.30 27.51 -7.39
CA LEU A 154 11.18 28.94 -7.09
C LEU A 154 9.75 29.52 -7.15
N LEU A 155 8.81 28.84 -7.81
CA LEU A 155 7.39 29.23 -7.90
C LEU A 155 6.49 28.58 -6.84
N GLY A 156 7.01 27.65 -6.03
CA GLY A 156 6.24 26.85 -5.04
C GLY A 156 6.09 27.49 -3.66
N ARG A 157 6.37 28.79 -3.52
CA ARG A 157 6.11 29.56 -2.30
C ARG A 157 4.88 30.44 -2.50
N LYS A 158 3.70 29.93 -2.13
CA LYS A 158 2.58 30.76 -1.72
C LYS A 158 1.89 30.18 -0.47
N ALA A 159 1.31 31.11 0.29
CA ALA A 159 0.98 31.10 1.70
C ALA A 159 0.06 29.95 2.17
N PRO A 160 0.00 29.65 3.49
CA PRO A 160 -0.90 28.62 4.01
C PRO A 160 -2.36 29.02 3.75
N GLY A 161 -3.08 28.19 2.99
CA GLY A 161 -4.53 28.28 2.82
C GLY A 161 -5.05 28.27 1.38
N VAL A 162 -4.26 28.57 0.34
CA VAL A 162 -4.74 28.60 -1.07
C VAL A 162 -3.61 28.30 -2.06
N GLU A 163 -3.99 27.68 -3.20
CA GLU A 163 -3.30 27.56 -4.50
C GLU A 163 -2.38 26.34 -4.71
N ILE A 164 -2.86 25.29 -5.36
CA ILE A 164 -3.11 25.10 -6.81
C ILE A 164 -1.81 25.10 -7.62
N ALA A 165 -1.50 23.91 -8.14
CA ALA A 165 -0.39 23.57 -9.01
C ALA A 165 -0.48 24.31 -10.34
N LEU A 166 0.51 25.17 -10.63
CA LEU A 166 0.71 25.75 -11.96
C LEU A 166 2.20 25.84 -12.26
N SER A 167 2.79 24.73 -12.75
CA SER A 167 3.96 24.84 -13.63
C SER A 167 4.12 23.57 -14.48
N GLY A 168 3.59 23.60 -15.70
CA GLY A 168 3.99 22.65 -16.76
C GLY A 168 2.89 22.06 -17.65
N ILE A 169 1.63 22.49 -17.56
CA ILE A 169 0.51 21.82 -18.23
C ILE A 169 -0.03 22.66 -19.40
N ASP A 170 -0.18 22.02 -20.55
CA ASP A 170 -0.88 22.47 -21.75
C ASP A 170 -2.25 23.10 -21.38
N PRO A 171 -2.64 24.28 -21.89
CA PRO A 171 -3.91 24.93 -21.55
C PRO A 171 -5.16 24.03 -21.63
N ALA A 172 -5.15 23.00 -22.50
CA ALA A 172 -6.23 22.02 -22.59
C ALA A 172 -6.29 21.05 -21.39
N ALA A 173 -5.15 20.76 -20.75
CA ALA A 173 -5.06 19.88 -19.60
C ALA A 173 -5.25 20.61 -18.25
N ILE A 174 -5.34 21.95 -18.25
CA ILE A 174 -5.76 22.75 -17.09
C ILE A 174 -7.26 22.56 -16.82
N ALA A 175 -8.08 22.47 -17.87
CA ALA A 175 -9.53 22.30 -17.73
C ALA A 175 -9.93 20.92 -17.15
N THR A 176 -9.18 19.86 -17.48
CA THR A 176 -9.43 18.50 -16.98
C THR A 176 -8.88 18.28 -15.57
N ASN A 177 -7.65 18.73 -15.28
CA ASN A 177 -7.02 18.48 -13.97
C ASN A 177 -7.58 19.34 -12.83
N LEU A 178 -8.19 20.51 -13.12
CA LEU A 178 -8.90 21.28 -12.09
C LEU A 178 -10.17 20.59 -11.61
N GLY A 179 -10.88 19.87 -12.51
CA GLY A 179 -12.07 19.10 -12.15
C GLY A 179 -11.75 17.98 -11.17
N ASP A 180 -10.72 17.17 -11.49
CA ASP A 180 -10.31 16.04 -10.67
C ASP A 180 -9.61 16.46 -9.36
N GLY A 181 -8.84 17.54 -9.39
CA GLY A 181 -8.18 18.10 -8.20
C GLY A 181 -9.16 18.68 -7.17
N LEU A 182 -10.26 19.30 -7.63
CA LEU A 182 -11.31 19.78 -6.74
C LEU A 182 -12.20 18.64 -6.25
N LEU A 183 -12.48 17.62 -7.08
CA LEU A 183 -13.24 16.45 -6.65
C LEU A 183 -12.50 15.66 -5.56
N SER A 184 -11.21 15.41 -5.75
CA SER A 184 -10.41 14.65 -4.79
C SER A 184 -10.28 15.35 -3.43
N VAL A 185 -10.12 16.67 -3.40
CA VAL A 185 -10.10 17.45 -2.14
C VAL A 185 -11.49 17.48 -1.48
N ALA A 186 -12.56 17.52 -2.27
CA ALA A 186 -13.92 17.45 -1.76
C ALA A 186 -14.26 16.05 -1.22
N GLU A 187 -13.81 14.99 -1.90
CA GLU A 187 -13.95 13.60 -1.47
C GLU A 187 -13.14 13.31 -0.22
N GLU A 188 -11.90 13.80 -0.15
CA GLU A 188 -11.05 13.70 1.03
C GLU A 188 -11.74 14.40 2.20
N LYS A 189 -12.16 15.67 2.05
CA LYS A 189 -12.91 16.37 3.10
C LYS A 189 -14.23 15.69 3.48
N ALA A 190 -14.96 15.10 2.53
CA ALA A 190 -16.20 14.37 2.81
C ALA A 190 -15.95 13.04 3.53
N LEU A 191 -14.82 12.38 3.27
CA LEU A 191 -14.35 11.21 4.00
C LEU A 191 -13.99 11.56 5.45
N TRP A 192 -13.26 12.66 5.68
CA TRP A 192 -12.93 13.12 7.04
C TRP A 192 -14.18 13.53 7.84
N ALA A 193 -15.12 14.23 7.20
CA ALA A 193 -16.37 14.65 7.84
C ALA A 193 -17.27 13.47 8.27
N ARG A 194 -17.16 12.30 7.62
CA ARG A 194 -17.87 11.06 8.03
C ARG A 194 -17.32 10.47 9.32
N TYR A 195 -16.07 10.77 9.68
CA TYR A 195 -15.43 10.33 10.91
C TYR A 195 -15.53 11.37 12.05
N GLY A 196 -16.27 12.48 11.84
CA GLY A 196 -16.55 13.47 12.89
C GLY A 196 -15.39 14.41 13.22
N LEU A 197 -14.45 14.63 12.28
CA LEU A 197 -13.42 15.67 12.33
C LEU A 197 -13.55 16.63 11.16
#